data_AF-A0A8B9KVE8-F1
#
_entry.id   AF-A0A8B9KVE8-F1
#
_cell.length_a   1.000
_cell.length_b   1.000
_cell.length_c   1.000
_cell.angle_alpha   90.00
_cell.angle_beta   90.00
_cell.angle_gamma   90.00
#
_symmetry.space_group_name_H-M   'P 1'
#
loop_
_entity.id
_entity.type
_entity.pdbx_description
1 polymer ?
#
loop_
_entity_poly.entity_id
_entity_poly.type
_entity_poly.pdbx_seq_one_letter_code
_entity_poly.pdbx_strand_id
1 'polypeptide(L)'
;MSSLRLVPSMIFSAGGAARGAVKERFSLLCLRQAAGWPAVQAAGKKSLTDLPVLNEEELEEQFVRGSGPGGQATNKTSNCVVLKHSPTGVVVKCHQTRSVELNRRRAREIMQEKLDIVYKGEESQLLQMKEESRIKKQQKRKKVNENLEKKKLLKSILLADAK
;
A
#
# COMPACT_ATOMS: atom_id res chain seq x y z
N MET A 1 -30.28 32.24 62.06
CA MET A 1 -30.40 31.72 60.69
C MET A 1 -29.03 31.19 60.26
N SER A 2 -28.98 29.87 60.04
CA SER A 2 -28.02 29.09 59.21
C SER A 2 -26.51 29.23 59.48
N SER A 3 -25.94 28.31 60.27
CA SER A 3 -25.15 27.11 59.84
C SER A 3 -23.68 27.44 59.55
N LEU A 4 -22.75 27.45 60.51
CA LEU A 4 -22.12 26.31 61.24
C LEU A 4 -21.60 25.15 60.37
N ARG A 5 -20.26 25.12 60.33
CA ARG A 5 -19.34 23.98 60.56
C ARG A 5 -18.95 23.07 59.38
N LEU A 6 -17.71 23.31 58.94
CA LEU A 6 -16.64 22.33 58.74
C LEU A 6 -16.92 20.96 59.38
N VAL A 7 -16.84 19.91 58.56
CA VAL A 7 -16.75 18.50 58.98
C VAL A 7 -15.33 17.98 58.75
N PRO A 8 -14.69 17.37 59.77
CA PRO A 8 -13.44 16.64 59.63
C PRO A 8 -13.62 15.10 59.59
N SER A 9 -12.75 14.47 58.79
CA SER A 9 -12.05 13.18 58.98
C SER A 9 -12.73 11.93 59.58
N MET A 10 -12.66 10.86 58.75
CA MET A 10 -12.31 9.46 59.04
C MET A 10 -13.29 8.51 59.77
N ILE A 11 -13.41 7.29 59.20
CA ILE A 11 -13.43 5.91 59.78
C ILE A 11 -13.85 4.97 58.60
N PHE A 12 -12.98 4.16 57.99
CA PHE A 12 -12.44 2.82 58.32
C PHE A 12 -13.40 1.61 58.19
N SER A 13 -13.04 0.71 57.25
CA SER A 13 -13.30 -0.76 57.12
C SER A 13 -13.61 -1.11 55.66
N ALA A 14 -13.15 -2.18 55.02
CA ALA A 14 -12.34 -3.34 55.40
C ALA A 14 -11.87 -4.01 54.09
N GLY A 15 -10.83 -4.85 54.14
CA GLY A 15 -10.52 -5.77 53.03
C GLY A 15 -9.05 -6.13 52.92
N GLY A 16 -8.60 -7.06 53.76
CA GLY A 16 -7.27 -7.65 53.68
C GLY A 16 -7.13 -8.62 52.50
N ALA A 17 -5.93 -8.68 51.94
CA ALA A 17 -5.43 -9.85 51.23
C ALA A 17 -3.93 -9.96 51.46
N ALA A 18 -3.52 -11.18 51.80
CA ALA A 18 -2.26 -11.53 52.42
C ALA A 18 -1.03 -11.25 51.56
N ARG A 19 0.05 -10.80 52.21
CA ARG A 19 1.41 -10.82 51.68
C ARG A 19 1.93 -12.25 51.74
N GLY A 20 1.84 -12.97 50.64
CA GLY A 20 2.56 -14.22 50.40
C GLY A 20 3.87 -13.91 49.69
N ALA A 21 4.98 -14.02 50.42
CA ALA A 21 6.31 -14.05 49.85
C ALA A 21 6.50 -15.32 49.02
N VAL A 22 6.83 -15.18 47.73
CA VAL A 22 7.60 -16.21 47.02
C VAL A 22 8.72 -15.49 46.26
N LYS A 23 9.84 -15.42 46.96
CA LYS A 23 11.15 -15.06 46.46
C LYS A 23 11.66 -16.21 45.59
N GLU A 24 12.38 -15.86 44.53
CA GLU A 24 13.37 -16.71 43.83
C GLU A 24 12.88 -18.02 43.20
N ARG A 25 12.54 -17.94 41.90
CA ARG A 25 13.03 -18.90 40.87
C ARG A 25 13.26 -18.16 39.55
N PHE A 26 14.11 -17.13 39.59
CA PHE A 26 14.62 -16.44 38.42
C PHE A 26 16.01 -16.99 38.12
N SER A 27 16.09 -18.20 37.60
CA SER A 27 17.37 -18.82 37.23
C SER A 27 17.14 -20.06 36.37
N LEU A 28 17.57 -19.95 35.11
CA LEU A 28 18.01 -21.05 34.25
C LEU A 28 16.95 -22.04 33.74
N LEU A 29 16.14 -21.63 32.75
CA LEU A 29 15.97 -22.40 31.49
C LEU A 29 15.09 -21.64 30.48
N CYS A 30 15.69 -20.73 29.73
CA CYS A 30 15.27 -20.48 28.35
C CYS A 30 16.38 -19.75 27.60
N LEU A 31 17.50 -20.46 27.36
CA LEU A 31 18.27 -20.26 26.14
C LEU A 31 17.40 -20.75 24.97
N ARG A 32 16.33 -20.04 24.70
CA ARG A 32 15.55 -20.20 23.47
C ARG A 32 16.06 -19.10 22.57
N GLN A 33 16.94 -19.52 21.67
CA GLN A 33 17.58 -18.72 20.63
C GLN A 33 16.64 -17.60 20.18
N ALA A 34 17.13 -16.37 20.24
CA ALA A 34 16.55 -15.25 19.52
C ALA A 34 16.58 -15.61 18.04
N ALA A 35 15.54 -16.29 17.56
CA ALA A 35 15.27 -16.44 16.15
C ALA A 35 15.02 -15.02 15.64
N GLY A 36 16.06 -14.45 15.03
CA GLY A 36 16.01 -13.16 14.37
C GLY A 36 14.78 -13.09 13.48
N TRP A 37 14.15 -11.91 13.46
CA TRP A 37 13.12 -11.64 12.48
C TRP A 37 13.66 -12.05 11.10
N PRO A 38 12.94 -12.86 10.31
CA PRO A 38 13.41 -13.21 8.99
C PRO A 38 13.61 -11.90 8.25
N ALA A 39 14.85 -11.65 7.83
CA ALA A 39 15.18 -10.54 6.97
C ALA A 39 14.27 -10.66 5.76
N VAL A 40 13.25 -9.81 5.68
CA VAL A 40 12.41 -9.67 4.49
C VAL A 40 13.38 -9.25 3.40
N GLN A 41 13.73 -10.21 2.56
CA GLN A 41 14.53 -9.96 1.37
C GLN A 41 13.73 -8.96 0.55
N ALA A 42 14.20 -7.71 0.53
CA ALA A 42 13.70 -6.69 -0.35
C ALA A 42 13.93 -7.24 -1.77
N ALA A 43 12.86 -7.75 -2.39
CA ALA A 43 12.89 -8.21 -3.76
C ALA A 43 13.46 -7.06 -4.59
N GLY A 44 14.68 -7.27 -5.09
CA GLY A 44 15.39 -6.29 -5.90
C GLY A 44 14.46 -5.81 -6.98
N LYS A 45 14.32 -4.48 -7.10
CA LYS A 45 13.62 -3.85 -8.21
C LYS A 45 14.28 -4.43 -9.46
N LYS A 46 13.55 -5.30 -10.18
CA LYS A 46 14.02 -5.87 -11.43
C LYS A 46 14.44 -4.70 -12.29
N SER A 47 15.73 -4.58 -12.53
CA SER A 47 16.31 -3.63 -13.45
C SER A 47 15.75 -3.98 -14.82
N LEU A 48 14.74 -3.21 -15.23
CA LEU A 48 14.14 -3.28 -16.55
C LEU A 48 15.16 -2.67 -17.51
N THR A 49 16.14 -3.48 -17.91
CA THR A 49 17.33 -3.07 -18.68
C THR A 49 17.09 -2.85 -20.17
N ASP A 50 15.85 -3.05 -20.66
CA ASP A 50 15.53 -3.01 -22.09
C ASP A 50 14.55 -1.88 -22.47
N LEU A 51 14.41 -0.85 -21.63
CA LEU A 51 13.67 0.36 -21.99
C LEU A 51 14.52 1.23 -22.93
N PRO A 52 13.92 1.89 -23.95
CA PRO A 52 14.63 2.79 -24.82
C PRO A 52 15.24 3.95 -24.02
N VAL A 53 16.49 4.26 -24.36
CA VAL A 53 17.19 5.44 -23.84
C VAL A 53 16.46 6.68 -24.36
N LEU A 54 16.08 7.58 -23.44
CA LEU A 54 15.43 8.84 -23.76
C LEU A 54 16.49 9.93 -23.96
N ASN A 55 16.47 10.57 -25.13
CA ASN A 55 17.23 11.79 -25.35
C ASN A 55 16.49 12.98 -24.73
N GLU A 56 17.18 13.80 -23.92
CA GLU A 56 16.55 14.96 -23.28
C GLU A 56 16.24 16.09 -24.27
N GLU A 57 16.93 16.14 -25.41
CA GLU A 57 16.77 17.18 -26.44
C GLU A 57 15.44 17.08 -27.21
N GLU A 58 14.86 15.88 -27.29
CA GLU A 58 13.61 15.61 -28.01
C GLU A 58 12.36 15.75 -27.12
N LEU A 59 12.57 16.09 -25.85
CA LEU A 59 11.53 16.18 -24.82
C LEU A 59 11.19 17.63 -24.50
N GLU A 60 9.93 17.98 -24.72
CA GLU A 60 9.36 19.26 -24.27
C GLU A 60 8.72 19.07 -22.89
N GLU A 61 9.26 19.76 -21.88
CA GLU A 61 8.74 19.77 -20.51
C GLU A 61 7.92 21.05 -20.24
N GLN A 62 6.70 20.90 -19.73
CA GLN A 62 5.83 22.00 -19.33
C GLN A 62 5.26 21.78 -17.93
N PHE A 63 5.23 22.83 -17.11
CA PHE A 63 4.60 22.80 -15.79
C PHE A 63 3.23 23.45 -15.84
N VAL A 64 2.21 22.67 -15.47
CA VAL A 64 0.83 23.14 -15.44
C VAL A 64 0.28 23.08 -14.02
N ARG A 65 -0.76 23.86 -13.77
CA ARG A 65 -1.54 23.74 -12.54
C ARG A 65 -2.54 22.59 -12.68
N GLY A 66 -2.85 21.93 -11.56
CA GLY A 66 -3.90 20.93 -11.53
C GLY A 66 -5.25 21.58 -11.87
N SER A 67 -6.06 20.91 -12.68
CA SER A 67 -7.43 21.31 -12.98
C SER A 67 -8.39 20.32 -12.35
N GLY A 68 -9.41 20.80 -11.64
CA GLY A 68 -10.48 20.00 -11.06
C GLY A 68 -10.99 20.55 -9.72
N PRO A 69 -12.00 19.88 -9.11
CA PRO A 69 -12.46 20.16 -7.75
C PRO A 69 -11.40 19.72 -6.74
N GLY A 70 -10.25 20.40 -6.74
CA GLY A 70 -9.15 20.21 -5.82
C GLY A 70 -9.20 21.19 -4.64
N GLY A 71 -8.37 20.93 -3.64
CA GLY A 71 -8.15 21.87 -2.53
C GLY A 71 -7.25 23.05 -2.95
N GLN A 72 -7.01 23.97 -1.99
CA GLN A 72 -6.17 25.15 -2.22
C GLN A 72 -4.77 24.82 -2.76
N ALA A 73 -4.19 23.69 -2.33
CA ALA A 73 -2.84 23.29 -2.74
C ALA A 73 -2.76 22.94 -4.24
N THR A 74 -3.78 22.28 -4.80
CA THR A 74 -3.80 21.82 -6.20
C THR A 74 -3.96 22.99 -7.18
N ASN A 75 -4.75 23.99 -6.80
CA ASN A 75 -5.08 25.11 -7.69
C ASN A 75 -4.00 26.20 -7.69
N LYS A 76 -3.22 26.32 -6.61
CA LYS A 76 -2.17 27.35 -6.48
C LYS A 76 -0.83 26.89 -7.06
N THR A 77 -0.45 25.65 -6.82
CA THR A 77 0.89 25.13 -7.14
C THR A 77 0.94 24.53 -8.56
N SER A 78 1.96 24.88 -9.33
CA SER A 78 2.26 24.32 -10.65
C SER A 78 3.17 23.09 -10.55
N ASN A 79 2.67 22.02 -9.95
CA ASN A 79 3.42 20.77 -9.73
C ASN A 79 3.11 19.67 -10.75
N CYS A 80 2.11 19.86 -11.62
CA CYS A 80 1.79 18.90 -12.67
C CYS A 80 2.79 19.04 -13.81
N VAL A 81 3.44 17.93 -14.15
CA VAL A 81 4.42 17.89 -15.25
C VAL A 81 3.73 17.31 -16.48
N VAL A 82 3.78 18.05 -17.57
CA VAL A 82 3.38 17.60 -18.90
C VAL A 82 4.64 17.42 -19.71
N LEU A 83 4.92 16.18 -20.10
CA LEU A 83 6.06 15.80 -20.90
C LEU A 83 5.56 15.39 -22.29
N LYS A 84 6.11 16.00 -23.33
CA LYS A 84 5.79 15.70 -24.73
C LYS A 84 7.05 15.23 -25.46
N HIS A 85 6.94 14.13 -26.18
CA HIS A 85 7.99 13.62 -27.05
C HIS A 85 7.73 14.08 -28.48
N SER A 86 8.62 14.91 -29.05
CA SER A 86 8.40 15.53 -30.36
C SER A 86 8.34 14.55 -31.54
N PRO A 87 9.19 13.52 -31.66
CA PRO A 87 9.15 12.58 -32.80
C PRO A 87 7.90 11.72 -32.83
N THR A 88 7.48 11.20 -31.67
CA THR A 88 6.36 10.24 -31.57
C THR A 88 5.02 10.95 -31.31
N GLY A 89 5.04 12.22 -30.90
CA GLY A 89 3.84 12.96 -30.50
C GLY A 89 3.19 12.46 -29.20
N VAL A 90 3.87 11.60 -28.42
CA VAL A 90 3.32 11.03 -27.18
C VAL A 90 3.36 12.09 -26.09
N VAL A 91 2.21 12.27 -25.43
CA VAL A 91 2.07 13.19 -24.30
C VAL A 91 1.79 12.41 -23.02
N VAL A 92 2.52 12.75 -21.96
CA VAL A 92 2.37 12.19 -20.61
C VAL A 92 2.10 13.33 -19.64
N LYS A 93 1.04 13.20 -18.85
CA LYS A 93 0.74 14.11 -17.74
C LYS A 93 0.90 13.37 -16.44
N CYS A 94 1.67 13.92 -15.51
CA CYS A 94 1.90 13.32 -14.20
C CYS A 94 1.66 14.32 -13.06
N HIS A 95 0.70 13.98 -12.19
CA HIS A 95 0.38 14.71 -10.98
C HIS A 95 0.07 13.70 -9.85
N GLN A 96 1.12 13.04 -9.37
CA GLN A 96 1.01 12.02 -8.30
C GLN A 96 1.36 12.59 -6.92
N THR A 97 2.37 13.46 -6.86
CA THR A 97 2.89 14.00 -5.61
C THR A 97 2.91 15.52 -5.61
N ARG A 98 3.08 16.11 -4.42
CA ARG A 98 3.29 17.56 -4.26
C ARG A 98 4.65 18.05 -4.78
N SER A 99 5.64 17.15 -4.91
CA SER A 99 6.99 17.49 -5.35
C SER A 99 7.10 17.42 -6.87
N VAL A 100 7.67 18.45 -7.47
CA VAL A 100 7.87 18.55 -8.91
C VAL A 100 8.88 17.52 -9.38
N GLU A 101 10.03 17.41 -8.71
CA GLU A 101 11.13 16.50 -9.09
C GLU A 101 10.68 15.04 -9.12
N LEU A 102 9.89 14.62 -8.14
CA LEU A 102 9.32 13.27 -8.12
C LEU A 102 8.37 13.07 -9.30
N ASN A 103 7.52 14.06 -9.61
CA ASN A 103 6.64 13.99 -10.76
C ASN A 103 7.42 13.97 -12.09
N ARG A 104 8.54 14.68 -12.21
CA ARG A 104 9.43 14.65 -13.38
C ARG A 104 10.00 13.25 -13.61
N ARG A 105 10.58 12.66 -12.56
CA ARG A 105 11.12 11.30 -12.62
C ARG A 105 10.04 10.29 -13.05
N ARG A 106 8.87 10.37 -12.42
CA ARG A 106 7.73 9.49 -12.78
C ARG A 106 7.24 9.72 -14.20
N ALA A 107 7.19 10.96 -14.67
CA ALA A 107 6.81 11.26 -16.05
C ALA A 107 7.76 10.61 -17.06
N ARG A 108 9.07 10.62 -16.80
CA ARG A 108 10.07 9.93 -17.64
C ARG A 108 9.89 8.41 -17.62
N GLU A 109 9.74 7.82 -16.43
CA GLU A 109 9.48 6.37 -16.30
C GLU A 109 8.24 5.95 -17.12
N ILE A 110 7.14 6.71 -17.01
CA ILE A 110 5.91 6.45 -17.79
C ILE A 110 6.13 6.69 -19.29
N MET A 111 6.92 7.70 -19.67
CA MET A 111 7.23 7.97 -21.08
C MET A 111 8.00 6.80 -21.69
N GLN A 112 8.98 6.24 -21.00
CA GLN A 112 9.73 5.06 -21.46
C GLN A 112 8.80 3.87 -21.68
N GLU A 113 7.92 3.58 -20.71
CA GLU A 113 6.94 2.50 -20.86
C GLU A 113 6.02 2.70 -22.08
N LYS A 114 5.59 3.94 -22.34
CA LYS A 114 4.76 4.23 -23.50
C LYS A 114 5.53 4.10 -24.82
N LEU A 115 6.75 4.59 -24.88
CA LEU A 115 7.60 4.47 -26.07
C LEU A 115 7.89 3.00 -26.36
N ASP A 116 8.16 2.19 -25.33
CA ASP A 116 8.33 0.75 -25.48
C ASP A 116 7.15 0.08 -26.17
N ILE A 117 5.93 0.46 -25.78
CA ILE A 117 4.70 -0.06 -26.40
C ILE A 117 4.56 0.46 -27.83
N VAL A 118 4.93 1.71 -28.11
CA VAL A 118 4.85 2.25 -29.48
C VAL A 118 5.85 1.56 -30.41
N TYR A 119 7.09 1.32 -29.96
CA TYR A 119 8.13 0.70 -30.79
C TYR A 119 7.97 -0.81 -30.94
N LYS A 120 7.66 -1.53 -29.85
CA LYS A 120 7.58 -3.01 -29.84
C LYS A 120 6.15 -3.53 -30.04
N GLY A 121 5.13 -2.68 -29.91
CA GLY A 121 3.73 -3.06 -30.06
C GLY A 121 3.32 -4.16 -29.07
N GLU A 122 2.73 -5.23 -29.60
CA GLU A 122 2.21 -6.38 -28.85
C GLU A 122 3.30 -7.26 -28.21
N GLU A 123 4.52 -7.19 -28.74
CA GLU A 123 5.68 -7.92 -28.20
C GLU A 123 6.28 -7.26 -26.96
N SER A 124 5.77 -6.08 -26.59
CA SER A 124 6.22 -5.40 -25.39
C SER A 124 6.01 -6.31 -24.16
N GLN A 125 7.11 -6.68 -23.52
CA GLN A 125 7.11 -7.47 -22.27
C GLN A 125 6.21 -6.84 -21.21
N LEU A 126 6.05 -5.51 -21.23
CA LEU A 126 5.15 -4.79 -20.32
C LEU A 126 3.68 -5.17 -20.52
N LEU A 127 3.23 -5.33 -21.76
CA LEU A 127 1.86 -5.74 -22.06
C LEU A 127 1.63 -7.19 -21.65
N GLN A 128 2.59 -8.07 -21.94
CA GLN A 128 2.54 -9.49 -21.55
C GLN A 128 2.46 -9.64 -20.01
N MET A 129 3.34 -8.95 -19.27
CA MET A 129 3.31 -8.96 -17.80
C MET A 129 2.00 -8.39 -17.24
N LYS A 130 1.47 -7.31 -17.84
CA LYS A 130 0.18 -6.74 -17.46
C LYS A 130 -0.94 -7.75 -17.67
N GLU A 131 -0.99 -8.41 -18.82
CA GLU A 131 -2.04 -9.37 -19.14
C GLU A 131 -1.95 -10.62 -18.27
N GLU A 132 -0.76 -11.19 -18.07
CA GLU A 132 -0.56 -12.28 -17.12
C GLU A 132 -1.06 -11.92 -15.72
N SER A 133 -0.76 -10.72 -15.25
CA SER A 133 -1.21 -10.26 -13.93
C SER A 133 -2.74 -10.15 -13.85
N ARG A 134 -3.41 -9.77 -14.96
CA ARG A 134 -4.87 -9.73 -15.08
C ARG A 134 -5.45 -11.13 -15.08
N ILE A 135 -4.91 -12.04 -15.88
CA ILE A 135 -5.32 -13.45 -15.95
C ILE A 135 -5.16 -14.10 -14.57
N LYS A 136 -4.01 -13.94 -13.91
CA LYS A 136 -3.76 -14.48 -12.56
C LYS A 136 -4.77 -13.94 -11.54
N LYS A 137 -5.12 -12.65 -11.59
CA LYS A 137 -6.17 -12.06 -10.73
C LYS A 137 -7.54 -12.65 -11.03
N GLN A 138 -7.89 -12.81 -12.31
CA GLN A 138 -9.17 -13.38 -12.73
C GLN A 138 -9.31 -14.84 -12.30
N GLN A 139 -8.27 -15.65 -12.49
CA GLN A 139 -8.23 -17.05 -12.04
C GLN A 139 -8.38 -17.16 -10.52
N LYS A 140 -7.72 -16.29 -9.74
CA LYS A 140 -7.91 -16.23 -8.28
C LYS A 140 -9.35 -15.91 -7.89
N ARG A 141 -9.98 -14.93 -8.56
CA ARG A 141 -11.39 -14.58 -8.32
C ARG A 141 -12.33 -15.75 -8.65
N LYS A 142 -12.13 -16.43 -9.78
CA LYS A 142 -12.90 -17.62 -10.18
C LYS A 142 -12.81 -18.73 -9.13
N LYS A 143 -11.59 -19.08 -8.69
CA LYS A 143 -11.36 -20.08 -7.63
C LYS A 143 -12.04 -19.73 -6.31
N VAL A 144 -12.00 -18.46 -5.90
CA VAL A 144 -12.68 -18.00 -4.69
C VAL A 144 -14.19 -18.16 -4.81
N ASN A 145 -14.77 -17.81 -5.97
CA ASN A 145 -16.20 -17.97 -6.22
C ASN A 145 -16.64 -19.43 -6.23
N GLU A 146 -15.92 -20.30 -6.95
CA GLU A 146 -16.17 -21.74 -6.98
C GLU A 146 -16.12 -22.36 -5.57
N ASN A 147 -15.13 -21.96 -4.76
CA ASN A 147 -15.01 -22.42 -3.38
C ASN A 147 -16.17 -21.93 -2.49
N LEU A 148 -16.66 -20.72 -2.71
CA LEU A 148 -17.82 -20.17 -2.02
C LEU A 148 -19.10 -20.94 -2.39
N GLU A 149 -19.30 -21.24 -3.67
CA GLU A 149 -20.44 -22.04 -4.16
C GLU A 149 -20.42 -23.45 -3.58
N LYS A 150 -19.27 -24.13 -3.59
CA LYS A 150 -19.10 -25.45 -2.94
C LYS A 150 -19.45 -25.40 -1.45
N LYS A 151 -18.99 -24.38 -0.73
CA LYS A 151 -19.34 -24.20 0.70
C LYS A 151 -20.83 -23.98 0.91
N LYS A 152 -21.50 -23.21 0.04
CA LYS A 152 -22.96 -23.00 0.10
C LYS A 152 -23.70 -24.33 -0.12
N LEU A 153 -23.30 -25.10 -1.13
CA LEU A 153 -23.88 -26.41 -1.44
C LEU A 153 -23.69 -27.41 -0.30
N LEU A 154 -22.48 -27.52 0.25
CA LEU A 154 -22.21 -28.38 1.40
C LEU A 154 -23.05 -27.96 2.62
N LYS A 155 -23.13 -26.66 2.89
CA LYS A 155 -23.95 -26.14 3.98
C LYS A 155 -25.43 -26.47 3.77
N SER A 156 -25.96 -26.36 2.55
CA SER A 156 -27.36 -26.70 2.27
C SER A 156 -27.63 -28.19 2.43
N ILE A 157 -26.70 -29.07 2.01
CA ILE A 157 -26.84 -30.53 2.17
C ILE A 157 -26.86 -30.88 3.66
N LEU A 158 -25.88 -30.39 4.43
CA LEU A 158 -25.82 -30.63 5.88
C LEU A 158 -27.07 -30.13 6.63
N LEU A 159 -27.69 -29.03 6.17
CA LEU A 159 -28.93 -28.53 6.75
C LEU A 159 -30.16 -29.36 6.38
N ALA A 160 -30.15 -30.04 5.23
CA ALA A 160 -31.21 -30.95 4.82
C ALA A 160 -31.15 -32.28 5.58
N ASP A 161 -29.95 -32.83 5.80
CA ASP A 161 -29.74 -34.07 6.56
C ASP A 161 -30.04 -33.92 8.06
N ALA A 162 -30.04 -32.69 8.58
CA ALA A 162 -30.35 -32.38 9.98
C ALA A 162 -31.86 -32.19 10.27
N LYS A 163 -32.72 -32.29 9.26
CA LYS A 163 -34.19 -32.22 9.37
C LYS A 163 -34.81 -33.61 9.28
#